data_AF-A0A0Q9WCV8-F1
#
_entry.id   AF-A0A0Q9WCV8-F1
#
_cell.length_a   1.000
_cell.length_b   1.000
_cell.length_c   1.000
_cell.angle_alpha   90.00
_cell.angle_beta   90.00
_cell.angle_gamma   90.00
#
_symmetry.space_group_name_H-M   'P 1'
#
loop_
_entity.id
_entity.type
_entity.pdbx_description
1 polymer ?
#
loop_
_entity_poly.entity_id
_entity_poly.type
_entity_poly.pdbx_seq_one_letter_code
_entity_poly.pdbx_strand_id
1 'polypeptide(L)'
;MCAIGLPINIDFTTAPVFYFFENATKRNCYDAFEQCRQMNATLISFEAVEEWCSIDRYRKSLGDENRYWTSGTDLAQEESHVWFAIGKPKNNNVWAADKPKNDGSKHCNELV
;
A
#
# COMPACT_ATOMS: atom_id res chain seq x y z
N MET A 1 0.77 3.90 -4.69
CA MET A 1 1.22 2.74 -5.49
C MET A 1 0.04 1.80 -5.68
N CYS A 2 -0.25 1.43 -6.92
CA CYS A 2 -1.36 0.56 -7.24
C CYS A 2 -0.89 -0.88 -7.45
N ALA A 3 -1.62 -1.85 -6.91
CA ALA A 3 -1.50 -3.26 -7.24
C ALA A 3 -2.54 -3.60 -8.31
N ILE A 4 -2.07 -4.03 -9.47
CA ILE A 4 -2.86 -4.44 -10.63
C ILE A 4 -2.89 -5.97 -10.61
N GLY A 5 -4.04 -6.51 -10.23
CA GLY A 5 -4.34 -7.93 -10.20
C GLY A 5 -5.85 -8.11 -10.29
N LEU A 6 -6.29 -9.08 -11.09
CA LEU A 6 -7.71 -9.43 -11.31
C LEU A 6 -8.42 -9.78 -9.98
N PRO A 7 -9.76 -9.70 -9.91
CA PRO A 7 -10.49 -9.39 -8.68
C PRO A 7 -10.31 -10.44 -7.57
N ILE A 8 -9.88 -9.96 -6.39
CA ILE A 8 -10.19 -10.37 -5.00
C ILE A 8 -10.16 -11.86 -4.59
N ASN A 9 -9.83 -12.83 -5.47
CA ASN A 9 -9.84 -14.26 -5.16
C ASN A 9 -8.78 -15.05 -5.95
N ILE A 10 -7.58 -14.51 -6.11
CA ILE A 10 -6.48 -15.25 -6.73
C ILE A 10 -5.41 -15.49 -5.69
N ASP A 11 -5.05 -16.77 -5.56
CA ASP A 11 -3.90 -17.22 -4.81
C ASP A 11 -2.64 -16.54 -5.37
N PHE A 12 -2.02 -15.68 -4.56
CA PHE A 12 -0.80 -14.93 -4.88
C PHE A 12 0.37 -15.80 -5.33
N THR A 13 0.28 -17.13 -5.18
CA THR A 13 1.28 -18.09 -5.67
C THR A 13 1.13 -18.44 -7.15
N THR A 14 0.01 -18.11 -7.81
CA THR A 14 -0.33 -18.65 -9.15
C THR A 14 -0.53 -17.63 -10.27
N ALA A 15 -0.74 -16.34 -9.96
CA ALA A 15 -0.92 -15.30 -10.96
C ALA A 15 0.04 -14.11 -10.79
N PRO A 16 0.52 -13.50 -11.88
CA PRO A 16 1.37 -12.32 -11.81
C PRO A 16 0.59 -11.12 -11.28
N VAL A 17 1.07 -10.54 -10.19
CA VAL A 17 0.64 -9.21 -9.69
C VAL A 17 1.59 -8.16 -10.25
N PHE A 18 1.04 -7.10 -10.83
CA PHE A 18 1.82 -5.97 -11.33
C PHE A 18 1.70 -4.78 -10.38
N TYR A 19 2.79 -4.03 -10.21
CA TYR A 19 2.81 -2.84 -9.37
C TYR A 19 3.03 -1.60 -10.22
N PHE A 20 2.21 -0.58 -9.99
CA PHE A 20 2.31 0.72 -10.65
C PHE A 20 2.71 1.80 -9.63
N PHE A 21 3.88 2.39 -9.84
CA PHE A 21 4.46 3.48 -9.07
C PHE A 21 4.13 4.80 -9.76
N GLU A 22 3.05 5.45 -9.35
CA GLU A 22 2.69 6.79 -9.83
C GLU A 22 3.52 7.84 -9.09
N ASN A 23 4.42 8.53 -9.80
CA ASN A 23 5.31 9.56 -9.24
C ASN A 23 5.25 10.91 -9.97
N ALA A 24 4.39 11.06 -10.98
CA ALA A 24 4.28 12.30 -11.74
C ALA A 24 3.37 13.33 -11.05
N THR A 25 2.35 12.88 -10.33
CA THR A 25 1.36 13.76 -9.68
C THR A 25 1.24 13.48 -8.18
N LYS A 26 1.36 14.54 -7.36
CA LYS A 26 1.08 14.45 -5.92
C LYS A 26 -0.43 14.41 -5.68
N ARG A 27 -0.88 13.42 -4.90
CA ARG A 27 -2.28 13.18 -4.58
C ARG A 27 -2.45 12.96 -3.09
N ASN A 28 -3.65 13.16 -2.55
CA ASN A 28 -3.99 12.66 -1.22
C ASN A 28 -4.35 11.15 -1.29
N CYS A 29 -4.49 10.48 -0.15
CA CYS A 29 -4.73 9.02 -0.15
C CYS A 29 -6.07 8.61 -0.79
N TYR A 30 -7.11 9.44 -0.71
CA TYR A 30 -8.42 9.15 -1.31
C TYR A 30 -8.37 9.31 -2.84
N ASP A 31 -7.75 10.38 -3.33
CA ASP A 31 -7.53 10.57 -4.77
C ASP A 31 -6.61 9.49 -5.36
N ALA A 32 -5.57 9.08 -4.62
CA ALA A 32 -4.74 7.94 -5.01
C ALA A 32 -5.53 6.62 -5.08
N PHE A 33 -6.48 6.41 -4.18
CA PHE A 33 -7.39 5.27 -4.23
C PHE A 33 -8.29 5.31 -5.47
N GLU A 34 -8.93 6.44 -5.74
CA GLU A 34 -9.78 6.62 -6.93
C GLU A 34 -8.99 6.37 -8.21
N GLN A 35 -7.77 6.89 -8.32
CA GLN A 35 -6.90 6.67 -9.48
C GLN A 35 -6.57 5.19 -9.69
N CYS A 36 -6.25 4.45 -8.63
CA CYS A 36 -6.04 3.00 -8.76
C CYS A 36 -7.30 2.30 -9.25
N ARG A 37 -8.48 2.68 -8.74
CA ARG A 37 -9.76 2.11 -9.17
C ARG A 37 -10.08 2.39 -10.64
N GLN A 38 -9.76 3.58 -11.14
CA GLN A 38 -9.91 3.93 -12.56
C GLN A 38 -9.05 3.05 -13.48
N MET A 39 -7.96 2.48 -12.96
CA MET A 39 -7.07 1.56 -13.70
C MET A 39 -7.44 0.08 -13.48
N ASN A 40 -8.62 -0.23 -12.95
CA ASN A 40 -9.00 -1.57 -12.50
C ASN A 40 -7.98 -2.19 -11.53
N ALA A 41 -7.39 -1.35 -10.67
CA ALA A 41 -6.37 -1.71 -9.69
C ALA A 41 -6.85 -1.35 -8.27
N THR A 42 -6.08 -1.71 -7.26
CA THR A 42 -6.27 -1.27 -5.88
C THR A 42 -5.04 -0.54 -5.37
N LEU A 43 -5.17 0.27 -4.31
CA LEU A 43 -3.98 0.64 -3.54
C LEU A 43 -3.39 -0.65 -2.94
N ILE A 44 -2.06 -0.75 -2.94
CA ILE A 44 -1.38 -1.96 -2.46
C ILE A 44 -1.75 -2.29 -1.02
N SER A 45 -1.91 -3.58 -0.72
CA SER A 45 -1.93 -4.14 0.63
C SER A 45 -0.74 -5.08 0.76
N PHE A 46 -0.05 -5.08 1.88
CA PHE A 46 1.06 -6.01 2.12
C PHE A 46 0.61 -7.09 3.09
N GLU A 47 0.49 -8.32 2.61
CA GLU A 47 0.14 -9.48 3.46
C GLU A 47 1.38 -10.14 4.07
N ALA A 48 2.53 -9.99 3.41
CA ALA A 48 3.82 -10.55 3.83
C ALA A 48 4.89 -9.45 3.97
N VAL A 49 5.79 -9.59 4.95
CA VAL A 49 6.90 -8.64 5.13
C VAL A 49 7.92 -8.79 3.99
N GLU A 50 8.03 -9.98 3.40
CA GLU A 50 8.90 -10.28 2.27
C GLU A 50 8.46 -9.55 1.00
N GLU A 51 7.15 -9.41 0.77
CA GLU A 51 6.58 -8.63 -0.33
C GLU A 51 6.96 -7.15 -0.18
N TRP A 52 6.75 -6.60 1.02
CA TRP A 52 7.14 -5.23 1.35
C TRP A 52 8.63 -5.00 1.13
N CYS A 53 9.48 -5.86 1.69
CA CYS A 53 10.94 -5.78 1.57
C CYS A 53 11.40 -5.85 0.11
N SER A 54 10.77 -6.70 -0.70
CA SER A 54 11.13 -6.88 -2.11
C SER A 54 10.79 -5.64 -2.93
N ILE A 55 9.61 -5.04 -2.70
CA ILE A 55 9.18 -3.82 -3.37
C ILE A 55 10.05 -2.63 -2.94
N ASP A 56 10.30 -2.47 -1.63
CA ASP A 56 11.15 -1.38 -1.12
C ASP A 56 12.58 -1.48 -1.67
N ARG A 57 13.16 -2.69 -1.69
CA ARG A 57 14.49 -2.91 -2.27
C ARG A 57 14.54 -2.62 -3.76
N TYR A 58 13.53 -3.06 -4.52
CA TYR A 58 13.44 -2.79 -5.94
C TYR A 58 13.37 -1.28 -6.21
N ARG A 59 12.47 -0.57 -5.53
CA ARG A 59 12.36 0.89 -5.60
C ARG A 59 13.69 1.59 -5.33
N LYS A 60 14.33 1.25 -4.20
CA LYS A 60 15.64 1.81 -3.82
C LYS A 60 16.74 1.52 -4.84
N SER A 61 16.72 0.35 -5.48
CA SER A 61 17.69 0.02 -6.55
C SER A 61 17.56 0.88 -7.80
N LEU A 62 16.39 1.48 -8.03
CA LEU A 62 16.14 2.44 -9.10
C LEU A 62 16.50 3.89 -8.71
N GLY A 63 16.96 4.12 -7.48
CA GLY A 63 17.19 5.47 -6.94
C GLY A 63 15.89 6.24 -6.66
N ASP A 64 14.76 5.54 -6.53
CA ASP A 64 13.47 6.15 -6.28
C ASP A 64 13.26 6.41 -4.77
N GLU A 65 13.40 7.68 -4.37
CA GLU A 65 13.21 8.14 -3.00
C GLU A 65 11.78 8.66 -2.74
N ASN A 66 10.84 8.48 -3.68
CA ASN A 66 9.46 8.95 -3.52
C ASN A 66 8.69 8.12 -2.48
N ARG A 67 7.68 8.77 -1.88
CA ARG A 67 6.71 8.15 -0.98
C ARG A 67 5.45 7.77 -1.73
N TYR A 68 4.87 6.64 -1.39
CA TYR A 68 3.70 6.11 -2.08
C TYR A 68 2.57 5.75 -1.13
N TRP A 69 1.36 6.24 -1.41
CA TRP A 69 0.17 5.78 -0.70
C TRP A 69 -0.03 4.27 -0.84
N THR A 70 -0.45 3.66 0.27
CA THR A 70 -0.86 2.26 0.39
C THR A 70 -2.33 2.19 0.81
N SER A 71 -2.92 1.01 0.83
CA SER A 71 -4.28 0.81 1.35
C SER A 71 -4.35 0.73 2.88
N GLY A 72 -3.28 1.09 3.58
CA GLY A 72 -3.24 1.06 5.04
C GLY A 72 -3.94 2.30 5.60
N THR A 73 -4.87 2.10 6.52
CA THR A 73 -5.57 3.21 7.19
C THR A 73 -6.11 2.79 8.55
N ASP A 74 -6.21 3.73 9.48
CA ASP A 74 -6.95 3.61 10.75
C ASP A 74 -8.13 4.60 10.82
N LEU A 75 -8.51 5.22 9.70
CA LEU A 75 -9.55 6.26 9.65
C LEU A 75 -10.89 5.82 10.26
N ALA A 76 -11.23 4.54 10.12
CA ALA A 76 -12.49 4.00 10.66
C ALA A 76 -12.45 3.85 12.19
N GLN A 77 -11.29 3.57 12.75
CA GLN A 77 -11.06 3.40 14.18
C GLN A 77 -9.59 3.68 14.47
N GLU A 78 -9.33 4.79 15.17
CA GLU A 78 -7.98 5.22 15.57
C GLU A 78 -7.18 4.07 16.18
N GLU A 79 -5.89 3.98 15.82
CA GLU A 79 -4.97 2.91 16.23
C GLU A 79 -5.28 1.51 15.67
N SER A 80 -6.41 1.32 14.99
CA SER A 80 -6.83 0.05 14.38
C SER A 80 -6.55 0.04 12.88
N HIS A 81 -5.28 -0.12 12.51
CA HIS A 81 -4.90 -0.11 11.12
C HIS A 81 -5.35 -1.37 10.36
N VAL A 82 -6.00 -1.14 9.22
CA VAL A 82 -6.47 -2.16 8.29
C VAL A 82 -5.91 -1.93 6.89
N TRP A 83 -5.84 -3.00 6.11
CA TRP A 83 -5.69 -2.93 4.66
C TRP A 83 -7.07 -2.86 4.03
N PHE A 84 -7.60 -1.66 3.83
CA PHE A 84 -9.00 -1.49 3.43
C PHE A 84 -9.29 -2.04 2.02
N ALA A 85 -8.27 -2.17 1.16
CA ALA A 85 -8.42 -2.74 -0.18
C ALA A 85 -8.75 -4.24 -0.18
N ILE A 86 -8.30 -4.98 0.84
CA ILE A 86 -8.53 -6.43 1.00
C ILE A 86 -9.38 -6.78 2.23
N GLY A 87 -9.75 -5.78 3.05
CA GLY A 87 -10.58 -5.97 4.24
C GLY A 87 -9.91 -6.77 5.36
N LYS A 88 -8.58 -6.81 5.42
CA LYS A 88 -7.82 -7.56 6.44
C LYS A 88 -7.18 -6.62 7.47
N PRO A 89 -7.06 -7.03 8.74
CA PRO A 89 -6.24 -6.30 9.71
C PRO A 89 -4.78 -6.31 9.25
N LYS A 90 -4.06 -5.24 9.56
CA LYS A 90 -2.64 -5.14 9.21
C LYS A 90 -1.82 -6.01 10.19
N ASN A 91 -0.99 -6.92 9.67
CA ASN A 91 -0.11 -7.76 10.49
C ASN A 91 1.00 -6.91 11.15
N ASN A 92 1.20 -7.07 12.45
CA ASN A 92 2.26 -6.40 13.23
C ASN A 92 3.67 -6.58 12.66
N ASN A 93 3.95 -7.69 11.97
CA ASN A 93 5.29 -7.97 11.43
C ASN A 93 5.65 -7.10 10.20
N VAL A 94 4.64 -6.59 9.47
CA VAL A 94 4.87 -5.71 8.31
C VAL A 94 5.27 -4.29 8.77
N TRP A 95 5.03 -3.93 10.04
CA TRP A 95 5.34 -2.61 10.60
C TRP A 95 6.81 -2.39 10.96
N ALA A 96 7.67 -3.41 10.90
CA ALA A 96 9.00 -3.36 11.50
C ALA A 96 9.97 -2.36 10.83
N ALA A 97 9.62 -1.79 9.67
CA ALA A 97 10.48 -0.83 8.98
C ALA A 97 10.26 0.62 9.41
N ASP A 98 9.02 1.10 9.58
CA ASP A 98 8.75 2.49 9.95
C ASP A 98 7.32 2.63 10.49
N LYS A 99 7.19 2.77 11.82
CA LYS A 99 5.94 3.28 12.41
C LYS A 99 5.87 4.78 12.13
N PRO A 100 4.96 5.29 11.27
CA PRO A 100 4.55 6.68 11.36
C PRO A 100 4.24 6.99 12.83
N LYS A 101 4.95 7.97 13.40
CA LYS A 101 4.49 8.62 14.62
C LYS A 101 3.10 9.16 14.30
N ASN A 102 2.09 8.53 14.88
CA ASN A 102 0.73 9.01 14.78
C ASN A 102 0.67 10.33 15.57
N ASP A 103 0.57 11.45 14.87
CA ASP A 103 0.35 12.77 15.47
C ASP A 103 -1.15 13.08 15.60
N GLY A 104 -2.02 12.07 15.40
CA GLY A 104 -3.48 12.19 15.40
C GLY A 104 -4.04 12.83 14.13
N SER A 105 -3.21 13.15 13.13
CA SER A 105 -3.64 13.83 11.89
C SER A 105 -3.45 13.01 10.62
N LYS A 106 -2.78 11.84 10.71
CA LYS A 106 -2.39 11.03 9.54
C LYS A 106 -2.98 9.62 9.60
N HIS A 107 -4.17 9.47 9.03
CA HIS A 107 -4.88 8.19 9.00
C HIS A 107 -4.57 7.29 7.80
N CYS A 108 -3.66 7.69 6.91
CA CYS A 108 -3.31 6.95 5.70
C CYS A 108 -1.82 6.58 5.72
N ASN A 109 -1.52 5.32 5.40
CA ASN A 109 -0.16 4.79 5.45
C ASN A 109 0.57 4.96 4.11
N GLU A 110 1.84 5.37 4.18
CA GLU A 110 2.75 5.46 3.05
C GLU A 110 3.79 4.34 3.09
N LEU A 111 4.26 3.91 1.91
CA LEU A 111 5.56 3.29 1.72
C LEU A 111 6.60 4.40 1.62
N VAL A 112 7.64 4.34 2.45
CA VAL A 112 8.69 5.37 2.60
C VAL A 112 10.04 4.81 2.18
#